data_AF-A0A4R3M3I3-F1
#
_entry.id   AF-A0A4R3M3I3-F1
#
_cell.length_a   1.000
_cell.length_b   1.000
_cell.length_c   1.000
_cell.angle_alpha   90.00
_cell.angle_beta   90.00
_cell.angle_gamma   90.00
#
_symmetry.space_group_name_H-M   'P 1'
#
loop_
_entity.id
_entity.type
_entity.pdbx_description
1 polymer ?
#
loop_
_entity_poly.entity_id
_entity_poly.type
_entity_poly.pdbx_seq_one_letter_code
_entity_poly.pdbx_strand_id
1 'polypeptide(L)'
;MADAAAPPLSARIVHTLDGRTRLRLLGTPPHDRLIALADALAAAGIEKVDIRPRTGSIVLTHSGPLSGLSDALEEAGLHLLPRIAEPQKDAVAEAGERVAQADLVLRLTSGGTLDLRNAAFLGLMAAGLVQLARGRIAGPALTLFGQAATLALMEARRRG
;
A
#
# COMPACT_ATOMS: atom_id res chain seq x y z
N MET A 1 -44.54 -8.81 -20.54
CA MET A 1 -44.09 -7.63 -19.75
C MET A 1 -42.60 -7.81 -19.59
N ALA A 2 -41.80 -6.90 -20.15
CA ALA A 2 -40.35 -7.02 -20.16
C ALA A 2 -39.84 -6.95 -18.71
N ASP A 3 -39.26 -8.05 -18.24
CA ASP A 3 -38.50 -8.08 -17.01
C ASP A 3 -37.30 -7.15 -17.23
N ALA A 4 -37.34 -5.97 -16.63
CA ALA A 4 -36.26 -5.00 -16.73
C ALA A 4 -35.09 -5.56 -15.93
N ALA A 5 -34.27 -6.38 -16.61
CA ALA A 5 -33.06 -6.95 -16.05
C ALA A 5 -32.28 -5.85 -15.32
N ALA A 6 -32.13 -6.02 -14.01
CA ALA A 6 -31.49 -5.02 -13.16
C ALA A 6 -30.10 -4.69 -13.73
N PRO A 7 -29.68 -3.42 -13.75
CA PRO A 7 -28.47 -3.00 -14.45
C PRO A 7 -27.24 -3.78 -13.96
N PRO A 8 -26.31 -4.16 -14.84
CA PRO A 8 -25.15 -4.95 -14.45
C PRO A 8 -24.33 -4.24 -13.37
N LEU A 9 -23.76 -5.02 -12.45
CA LEU A 9 -22.88 -4.51 -11.41
C LEU A 9 -21.53 -4.19 -12.02
N SER A 10 -21.00 -3.00 -11.74
CA SER A 10 -19.69 -2.60 -12.24
C SER A 10 -18.59 -2.92 -11.22
N ALA A 11 -17.51 -3.52 -11.69
CA ALA A 11 -16.34 -3.76 -10.87
C ALA A 11 -15.04 -3.44 -11.62
N ARG A 12 -13.98 -3.13 -10.87
CA ARG A 12 -12.63 -2.89 -11.41
C ARG A 12 -11.66 -3.94 -10.90
N ILE A 13 -10.76 -4.40 -11.77
CA ILE A 13 -9.67 -5.28 -11.37
C ILE A 13 -8.66 -4.50 -10.51
N VAL A 14 -8.50 -4.92 -9.25
CA VAL A 14 -7.50 -4.38 -8.33
C VAL A 14 -6.18 -5.11 -8.50
N HIS A 15 -6.26 -6.43 -8.58
CA HIS A 15 -5.08 -7.30 -8.64
C HIS A 15 -5.44 -8.62 -9.31
N THR A 16 -4.54 -9.12 -10.14
CA THR A 16 -4.65 -10.43 -10.79
C THR A 16 -3.39 -11.22 -10.46
N LEU A 17 -3.59 -12.40 -9.90
CA LEU A 17 -2.61 -13.47 -9.78
C LEU A 17 -3.07 -14.61 -10.69
N ASP A 18 -2.15 -15.53 -10.98
CA ASP A 18 -2.51 -16.72 -11.72
C ASP A 18 -3.57 -17.51 -10.93
N GLY A 19 -4.67 -17.84 -11.61
CA GLY A 19 -5.86 -18.48 -11.02
C GLY A 19 -6.65 -17.68 -9.96
N ARG A 20 -6.33 -16.41 -9.70
CA ARG A 20 -7.05 -15.60 -8.72
C ARG A 20 -7.12 -14.12 -9.10
N THR A 21 -8.33 -13.58 -9.17
CA THR A 21 -8.55 -12.15 -9.45
C THR A 21 -9.30 -11.48 -8.32
N ARG A 22 -8.78 -10.34 -7.86
CA ARG A 22 -9.48 -9.47 -6.91
C ARG A 22 -10.07 -8.27 -7.64
N LEU A 23 -11.36 -8.10 -7.48
CA LEU A 23 -12.15 -7.00 -8.03
C LEU A 23 -12.63 -6.07 -6.91
N ARG A 24 -12.85 -4.81 -7.27
CA ARG A 24 -13.50 -3.79 -6.43
C ARG A 24 -14.85 -3.46 -7.06
N LEU A 25 -15.93 -3.72 -6.34
CA LEU A 25 -17.26 -3.27 -6.71
C LEU A 25 -17.33 -1.74 -6.65
N LEU A 26 -17.99 -1.14 -7.65
CA LEU A 26 -18.36 0.26 -7.61
C LEU A 26 -19.77 0.41 -7.03
N GLY A 27 -19.90 1.30 -6.06
CA GLY A 27 -21.14 1.51 -5.33
C GLY A 27 -21.39 0.47 -4.23
N THR A 28 -22.62 0.46 -3.71
CA THR A 28 -23.06 -0.43 -2.64
C THR A 28 -24.35 -1.11 -3.07
N PRO A 29 -24.26 -2.19 -3.86
CA PRO A 29 -25.45 -2.93 -4.27
C PRO A 29 -26.12 -3.60 -3.06
N PRO A 30 -27.45 -3.81 -3.11
CA PRO A 30 -28.17 -4.48 -2.04
C PRO A 30 -27.76 -5.97 -1.96
N HIS A 31 -28.02 -6.57 -0.80
CA HIS A 31 -27.48 -7.90 -0.46
C HIS A 31 -28.00 -9.03 -1.36
N ASP A 32 -29.28 -8.98 -1.72
CA ASP A 32 -29.95 -9.87 -2.67
C ASP A 32 -29.25 -9.90 -4.03
N ARG A 33 -28.86 -8.74 -4.54
CA ARG A 33 -28.12 -8.60 -5.81
C ARG A 33 -26.72 -9.20 -5.73
N LEU A 34 -26.08 -9.16 -4.55
CA LEU A 34 -24.77 -9.79 -4.35
C LEU A 34 -24.88 -11.31 -4.32
N ILE A 35 -25.96 -11.86 -3.73
CA ILE A 35 -26.21 -13.30 -3.73
C ILE A 35 -26.47 -13.78 -5.17
N ALA A 36 -27.38 -13.12 -5.89
CA ALA A 36 -27.69 -13.47 -7.28
C ALA A 36 -26.46 -13.40 -8.19
N LEU A 37 -25.58 -12.41 -7.97
CA LEU A 37 -24.30 -12.31 -8.67
C LEU A 37 -23.39 -13.51 -8.34
N ALA A 38 -23.27 -13.90 -7.07
CA ALA A 38 -22.43 -15.03 -6.69
C ALA A 38 -22.90 -16.33 -7.33
N ASP A 39 -24.21 -16.56 -7.38
CA ASP A 39 -24.82 -17.74 -8.01
C ASP A 39 -24.59 -17.75 -9.53
N ALA A 40 -24.78 -16.60 -10.19
CA ALA A 40 -24.53 -16.46 -11.63
C ALA A 40 -23.06 -16.68 -11.99
N LEU A 41 -22.13 -16.16 -11.18
CA LEU A 41 -20.70 -16.36 -11.37
C LEU A 41 -20.27 -17.82 -11.15
N ALA A 42 -20.88 -18.51 -10.18
CA ALA A 42 -20.64 -19.93 -9.97
C ALA A 42 -21.16 -20.75 -11.17
N ALA A 43 -22.34 -20.43 -11.70
CA ALA A 43 -22.89 -21.05 -12.90
C ALA A 43 -22.04 -20.78 -14.16
N ALA A 44 -21.37 -19.63 -14.22
CA ALA A 44 -20.42 -19.26 -15.28
C ALA A 44 -19.06 -20.00 -15.19
N GLY A 45 -18.88 -20.92 -14.24
CA GLY A 45 -17.68 -21.75 -14.13
C GLY A 45 -16.55 -21.16 -13.29
N ILE A 46 -16.84 -20.13 -12.47
CA ILE A 46 -15.88 -19.64 -11.47
C ILE A 46 -15.80 -20.63 -10.31
N GLU A 47 -14.61 -21.14 -10.01
CA GLU A 47 -14.40 -22.16 -8.96
C GLU A 47 -14.80 -21.66 -7.57
N LYS A 48 -14.53 -20.38 -7.29
CA LYS A 48 -14.86 -19.78 -6.00
C LYS A 48 -15.11 -18.28 -6.13
N VAL A 49 -16.19 -17.84 -5.50
CA VAL A 49 -16.58 -16.43 -5.41
C VAL A 49 -16.66 -16.03 -3.93
N ASP A 50 -15.79 -15.11 -3.49
CA ASP A 50 -15.83 -14.49 -2.16
C ASP A 50 -16.17 -13.00 -2.30
N ILE A 51 -17.44 -12.65 -2.07
CA ILE A 51 -17.92 -11.27 -2.04
C ILE A 51 -17.84 -10.76 -0.60
N ARG A 52 -17.18 -9.61 -0.41
CA ARG A 52 -17.06 -8.90 0.86
C ARG A 52 -17.81 -7.57 0.79
N PRO A 53 -19.12 -7.54 1.10
CA PRO A 53 -19.98 -6.35 0.93
C PRO A 53 -19.44 -5.16 1.70
N ARG A 54 -19.02 -5.38 2.96
CA ARG A 54 -18.49 -4.34 3.85
C ARG A 54 -17.29 -3.58 3.26
N THR A 55 -16.47 -4.25 2.45
CA THR A 55 -15.28 -3.65 1.84
C THR A 55 -15.41 -3.47 0.33
N GLY A 56 -16.59 -3.76 -0.25
CA GLY A 56 -16.84 -3.74 -1.70
C GLY A 56 -15.82 -4.55 -2.51
N SER A 57 -15.27 -5.64 -1.96
CA SER A 57 -14.26 -6.45 -2.66
C SER A 57 -14.87 -7.78 -3.09
N ILE A 58 -14.58 -8.23 -4.31
CA ILE A 58 -14.89 -9.58 -4.79
C ILE A 58 -13.56 -10.29 -5.05
N VAL A 59 -13.44 -11.53 -4.64
CA VAL A 59 -12.31 -12.40 -4.97
C VAL A 59 -12.85 -13.58 -5.77
N LEU A 60 -12.33 -13.73 -6.99
CA LEU A 60 -12.64 -14.83 -7.89
C LEU A 60 -11.44 -15.77 -7.94
N THR A 61 -11.70 -17.07 -7.83
CA THR A 61 -10.73 -18.13 -8.14
C THR A 61 -11.17 -18.84 -9.42
N HIS A 62 -10.26 -19.02 -10.37
CA HIS A 62 -10.53 -19.59 -11.69
C HIS A 62 -9.32 -20.40 -12.17
N SER A 63 -9.52 -21.32 -13.11
CA SER A 63 -8.47 -22.25 -13.57
C SER A 63 -7.70 -21.76 -14.82
N GLY A 64 -7.95 -20.53 -15.30
CA GLY A 64 -7.44 -20.03 -16.57
C GLY A 64 -7.35 -18.49 -16.65
N PRO A 65 -6.93 -17.90 -17.77
CA PRO A 65 -6.80 -16.45 -17.85
C PRO A 65 -8.17 -15.76 -17.77
N LEU A 66 -8.29 -14.76 -16.89
CA LEU A 66 -9.53 -13.97 -16.70
C LEU A 66 -10.08 -13.39 -18.01
N SER A 67 -9.20 -13.06 -18.97
CA SER A 67 -9.61 -12.55 -20.28
C SER A 67 -10.55 -13.49 -21.03
N GLY A 68 -10.38 -14.81 -20.87
CA GLY A 68 -11.25 -15.82 -21.47
C GLY A 68 -12.58 -16.00 -20.75
N LEU A 69 -12.76 -15.38 -19.59
CA LEU A 69 -14.00 -15.40 -18.80
C LEU A 69 -14.79 -14.09 -18.92
N SER A 70 -14.30 -13.09 -19.66
CA SER A 70 -14.90 -11.75 -19.71
C SER A 70 -16.36 -11.80 -20.14
N ASP A 71 -16.68 -12.55 -21.20
CA ASP A 71 -18.06 -12.68 -21.71
C ASP A 71 -18.96 -13.36 -20.69
N ALA A 72 -18.47 -14.41 -20.02
CA ALA A 72 -19.20 -15.12 -18.98
C ALA A 72 -19.45 -14.25 -17.73
N LEU A 73 -18.53 -13.35 -17.40
CA LEU A 73 -18.72 -12.37 -16.33
C LEU A 73 -19.78 -11.32 -16.72
N GLU A 74 -19.79 -10.86 -17.96
CA GLU A 74 -20.81 -9.92 -18.43
C GLU A 74 -22.20 -10.56 -18.46
N GLU A 75 -22.32 -11.79 -18.94
CA GLU A 75 -23.57 -12.57 -18.92
C GLU A 75 -24.07 -12.82 -17.49
N ALA A 76 -23.15 -13.03 -16.54
CA ALA A 76 -23.47 -13.13 -15.11
C ALA A 76 -23.87 -11.78 -14.46
N GLY A 77 -23.89 -10.68 -15.24
CA GLY A 77 -24.26 -9.36 -14.78
C GLY A 77 -23.14 -8.60 -14.08
N LEU A 78 -21.87 -8.96 -14.32
CA LEU A 78 -20.68 -8.27 -13.83
C LEU A 78 -19.92 -7.59 -14.97
N HIS A 79 -20.07 -6.28 -15.07
CA HIS A 79 -19.34 -5.49 -16.05
C HIS A 79 -17.97 -5.08 -15.50
N LEU A 80 -16.90 -5.55 -16.15
CA LEU A 80 -15.53 -5.20 -15.81
C LEU A 80 -15.13 -3.88 -16.47
N LEU A 81 -14.90 -2.86 -15.65
CA LEU A 81 -14.38 -1.60 -16.14
C LEU A 81 -12.89 -1.70 -16.44
N PRO A 82 -12.39 -1.00 -17.47
CA PRO A 82 -10.97 -0.96 -17.79
C PRO A 82 -10.16 -0.53 -16.57
N ARG A 83 -9.01 -1.17 -16.40
CA ARG A 83 -8.07 -0.84 -15.34
C ARG A 83 -7.54 0.56 -15.58
N ILE A 84 -8.08 1.53 -14.85
CA ILE A 84 -7.39 2.81 -14.68
C ILE A 84 -6.18 2.49 -13.82
N ALA A 85 -4.97 2.73 -14.33
CA ALA A 85 -3.77 2.65 -13.50
C ALA A 85 -3.94 3.63 -12.34
N GLU A 86 -4.25 3.11 -11.14
CA GLU A 86 -4.20 3.94 -9.95
C GLU A 86 -2.75 4.43 -9.83
N PRO A 87 -2.51 5.74 -9.62
CA PRO A 87 -1.16 6.23 -9.37
C PRO A 87 -0.65 5.43 -8.18
N GLN A 88 0.36 4.61 -8.44
CA GLN A 88 0.97 3.76 -7.42
C GLN A 88 1.48 4.75 -6.37
N LYS A 89 0.86 4.76 -5.19
CA LYS A 89 1.36 5.59 -4.08
C LYS A 89 2.75 5.07 -3.76
N ASP A 90 3.75 5.79 -4.22
CA ASP A 90 5.14 5.47 -3.94
C ASP A 90 5.40 5.80 -2.47
N ALA A 91 5.29 4.79 -1.63
CA ALA A 91 5.50 4.90 -0.20
C ALA A 91 6.90 5.44 0.14
N VAL A 92 7.88 5.23 -0.75
CA VAL A 92 9.24 5.76 -0.59
C VAL A 92 9.25 7.26 -0.85
N ALA A 93 8.56 7.72 -1.90
CA ALA A 93 8.41 9.14 -2.19
C ALA A 93 7.65 9.87 -1.06
N GLU A 94 6.54 9.30 -0.58
CA GLU A 94 5.74 9.88 0.51
C GLU A 94 6.54 9.95 1.82
N ALA A 95 7.35 8.92 2.13
CA ALA A 95 8.26 8.95 3.26
C ALA A 95 9.35 10.02 3.09
N GLY A 96 9.90 10.16 1.88
CA GLY A 96 10.89 11.19 1.54
C GLY A 96 10.35 12.60 1.74
N GLU A 97 9.12 12.88 1.29
CA GLU A 97 8.45 14.17 1.47
C GLU A 97 8.25 14.51 2.95
N ARG A 98 7.81 13.54 3.76
CA ARG A 98 7.64 13.74 5.21
C ARG A 98 8.97 14.05 5.91
N VAL A 99 10.04 13.35 5.55
CA VAL A 99 11.38 13.61 6.09
C VAL A 99 11.86 15.00 5.68
N ALA A 100 11.65 15.41 4.42
CA ALA A 100 12.00 16.74 3.94
C ALA A 100 11.22 17.86 4.66
N GLN A 101 9.93 17.65 4.91
CA GLN A 101 9.11 18.58 5.68
C GLN A 101 9.62 18.73 7.12
N ALA A 102 9.96 17.63 7.78
CA ALA A 102 10.52 17.66 9.13
C ALA A 102 11.88 18.39 9.19
N ASP A 103 12.75 18.14 8.21
CA ASP A 103 14.05 18.82 8.11
C ASP A 103 13.88 20.33 7.92
N LEU A 104 12.95 20.75 7.06
CA LEU A 104 12.65 22.16 6.83
C LEU A 104 12.15 22.87 8.09
N VAL A 105 11.19 22.26 8.80
CA VAL A 105 10.68 22.82 10.07
C VAL A 105 11.81 22.97 11.09
N LEU A 106 12.68 21.97 11.20
CA LEU A 106 13.80 22.02 12.14
C LEU A 106 14.83 23.11 11.77
N ARG A 107 15.11 23.29 10.48
CA ARG A 107 15.97 24.37 9.99
C ARG A 107 15.37 25.75 10.28
N LEU A 108 14.08 25.93 10.05
CA LEU A 108 13.41 27.22 10.28
C LEU A 108 13.37 27.58 11.76
N THR A 109 13.02 26.63 12.64
CA THR A 109 12.94 26.86 14.09
C THR A 109 14.31 27.06 14.74
N SER A 110 15.37 26.47 14.18
CA SER A 110 16.74 26.60 14.68
C SER A 110 17.56 27.74 14.06
N GLY A 111 16.95 28.60 13.24
CA GLY A 111 17.68 29.66 12.51
C GLY A 111 18.72 29.12 11.53
N GLY A 112 18.51 27.91 10.99
CA GLY A 112 19.39 27.24 10.04
C GLY A 112 20.58 26.50 10.66
N THR A 113 20.70 26.51 11.99
CA THR A 113 21.84 25.89 12.70
C THR A 113 21.67 24.39 12.95
N LEU A 114 20.42 23.91 12.98
CA LEU A 114 20.08 22.52 13.22
C LEU A 114 19.26 21.95 12.05
N ASP A 115 19.66 20.78 11.58
CA ASP A 115 18.90 19.96 10.64
C ASP A 115 18.70 18.56 11.23
N LEU A 116 17.85 17.75 10.60
CA LEU A 116 17.44 16.45 11.14
C LEU A 116 18.66 15.53 11.32
N ARG A 117 19.65 15.70 10.45
CA ARG A 117 20.87 14.91 10.40
C ARG A 117 21.83 15.26 11.54
N ASN A 118 22.10 16.54 11.77
CA ASN A 118 22.93 17.00 12.87
C ASN A 118 22.27 16.72 14.21
N ALA A 119 20.94 16.86 14.30
CA ALA A 119 20.19 16.47 15.47
C ALA A 119 20.31 14.96 15.76
N ALA A 120 20.19 14.11 14.73
CA ALA A 120 20.38 12.67 14.88
C ALA A 120 21.81 12.31 15.29
N PHE A 121 22.83 12.96 14.70
CA PHE A 121 24.23 12.78 15.09
C PHE A 121 24.45 13.11 16.57
N LEU A 122 24.02 14.29 17.02
CA LEU A 122 24.15 14.73 18.41
C LEU A 122 23.39 13.80 19.37
N GLY A 123 22.18 13.37 18.99
CA GLY A 123 21.38 12.42 19.76
C GLY A 123 22.07 11.07 19.91
N LEU A 124 22.64 10.52 18.84
CA LEU A 124 23.39 9.26 18.88
C LEU A 124 24.67 9.38 19.71
N MET A 125 25.39 10.50 19.60
CA MET A 125 26.57 10.78 20.42
C MET A 125 26.22 10.85 21.91
N ALA A 126 25.17 11.60 22.27
CA ALA A 126 24.69 11.72 23.64
C ALA A 126 24.23 10.36 24.18
N ALA A 127 23.47 9.59 23.40
CA ALA A 127 23.03 8.25 23.78
C ALA A 127 24.21 7.28 23.98
N GLY A 128 25.22 7.33 23.10
CA GLY A 128 26.45 6.54 23.24
C GLY A 128 27.19 6.85 24.54
N LEU A 129 27.34 8.13 24.88
CA LEU A 129 27.94 8.56 26.15
C LEU A 129 27.15 8.08 27.36
N VAL A 130 25.82 8.15 27.33
CA VAL A 130 24.95 7.62 28.39
C VAL A 130 25.12 6.10 28.55
N GLN A 131 25.28 5.37 27.45
CA GLN A 131 25.49 3.92 27.50
C GLN A 131 26.87 3.55 28.05
N LEU A 132 27.91 4.31 27.73
CA LEU A 132 29.23 4.18 28.37
C LEU A 132 29.16 4.44 29.87
N ALA A 133 28.50 5.52 30.29
CA ALA A 133 28.30 5.84 31.71
C ALA A 133 27.55 4.73 32.46
N ARG A 134 26.72 3.95 31.76
CA ARG A 134 26.00 2.78 32.30
C ARG A 134 26.80 1.48 32.21
N GLY A 135 28.07 1.51 31.81
CA GLY A 135 28.93 0.33 31.67
C GLY A 135 28.59 -0.57 30.47
N ARG A 136 27.75 -0.12 29.53
CA ARG A 136 27.29 -0.89 28.35
C ARG A 136 28.21 -0.68 27.14
N ILE A 137 29.48 -1.03 27.31
CA ILE A 137 30.56 -0.75 26.36
C ILE A 137 30.52 -1.69 25.15
N ALA A 138 30.39 -3.00 25.39
CA ALA A 138 30.37 -4.03 24.35
C ALA A 138 28.93 -4.22 23.81
N GLY A 139 28.60 -3.48 22.76
CA GLY A 139 27.34 -3.61 22.01
C GLY A 139 26.68 -2.24 21.80
N PRO A 140 25.77 -1.78 22.69
CA PRO A 140 24.93 -0.61 22.42
C PRO A 140 25.71 0.69 22.17
N ALA A 141 26.74 0.98 22.98
CA ALA A 141 27.52 2.22 22.82
C ALA A 141 28.28 2.23 21.49
N LEU A 142 28.95 1.14 21.13
CA LEU A 142 29.71 1.03 19.88
C LEU A 142 28.80 1.14 18.66
N THR A 143 27.60 0.54 18.70
CA THR A 143 26.62 0.70 17.62
C THR A 143 26.18 2.15 17.47
N LEU A 144 25.87 2.85 18.56
CA LEU A 144 25.44 4.25 18.50
C LEU A 144 26.53 5.15 17.93
N PHE A 145 27.78 4.99 18.37
CA PHE A 145 28.91 5.75 17.82
C PHE A 145 29.20 5.38 16.36
N GLY A 146 29.07 4.11 15.98
CA GLY A 146 29.20 3.67 14.59
C GLY A 146 28.18 4.35 13.67
N GLN A 147 26.91 4.41 14.08
CA GLN A 147 25.87 5.11 13.32
C GLN A 147 26.13 6.62 13.23
N ALA A 148 26.60 7.25 14.32
CA ALA A 148 27.00 8.65 14.30
C ALA A 148 28.16 8.91 13.31
N ALA A 149 29.17 8.03 13.29
CA ALA A 149 30.29 8.12 12.37
C ALA A 149 29.85 7.98 10.90
N THR A 150 28.93 7.04 10.61
CA THR A 150 28.34 6.91 9.27
C THR A 150 27.66 8.21 8.84
N LEU A 151 26.86 8.84 9.73
CA LEU A 151 26.22 10.12 9.42
C LEU A 151 27.23 11.23 9.13
N ALA A 152 28.31 11.32 9.91
CA ALA A 152 29.38 12.31 9.68
C ALA A 152 30.11 12.08 8.34
N LEU A 153 30.38 10.82 7.98
CA LEU A 153 31.10 10.51 6.75
C LEU A 153 30.31 10.87 5.48
N MET A 154 29.02 10.56 5.41
CA MET A 154 28.24 10.97 4.22
C MET A 154 27.96 12.48 4.19
N GLU A 155 28.26 13.22 5.26
CA GLU A 155 28.18 14.68 5.28
C GLU A 155 29.47 15.28 4.68
N ALA A 156 30.63 14.77 5.09
CA ALA A 156 31.91 15.13 4.47
C ALA A 156 31.90 14.91 2.94
N ARG A 157 31.30 13.81 2.47
CA ARG A 157 31.18 13.49 1.04
C ARG A 157 30.23 14.41 0.25
N ARG A 158 29.32 15.14 0.91
CA ARG A 158 28.41 16.09 0.24
C ARG A 158 29.01 17.49 0.11
N ARG A 159 30.04 17.80 0.88
CA ARG A 159 30.69 19.14 0.93
C ARG A 159 31.97 19.25 0.10
N GLY A 160 32.51 18.12 -0.37
CA GLY A 160 33.65 18.06 -1.31
C GLY A 160 33.18 17.73 -2.71
#